data_AF-A0A1C7MQY7-F1
#
_entry.id   AF-A0A1C7MQY7-F1
#
_cell.length_a   1.000
_cell.length_b   1.000
_cell.length_c   1.000
_cell.angle_alpha   90.00
_cell.angle_beta   90.00
_cell.angle_gamma   90.00
#
_symmetry.space_group_name_H-M   'P 1'
#
loop_
_entity.id
_entity.type
_entity.pdbx_description
1 polymer ?
#
loop_
_entity_poly.entity_id
_entity_poly.type
_entity_poly.pdbx_seq_one_letter_code
_entity_poly.pdbx_strand_id
1 'polypeptide(L)'
;GRSKKKKEEPEKVPVPLVPREPSRVETYLASINAAGLEPTMADLERCRPAKHPPPNSPKFTEEYHSLVGTLCRSFSKDQLRRFLEDANMDYHHCRSGRRKLEYAESIIEQLWQWPSLKEIERAKRDRTEVSKEAIPVTAPQLFLILGNEGADLLQMSMTYDVHISLRKNPMAFKVEGLLVSLNELKAHLNKLKSKIIDEVYELPIPKTAIPPDMVQRISRLAGAYIENIGTFSGKIRICALNRRNLAAAQRLATRAVYEFLEHSKTPLLSYLPLGSSSSSATPLVMFPHRYSLYPFMSPRSLPWIMNTSGAFRLRRVGEWLGQDLGEDIKRTGGLAGQKGAILTTAEQLVDVKSVLLEALPKRIRIGGEKEVPSSQVITA
;
A
#
# COMPACT_ATOMS: atom_id res chain seq x y z
N GLY A 1 -58.78 -27.18 -3.78
CA GLY A 1 -59.87 -27.69 -2.93
C GLY A 1 -59.49 -29.03 -2.33
N ARG A 2 -59.51 -29.13 -0.99
CA ARG A 2 -59.60 -30.38 -0.21
C ARG A 2 -59.79 -29.99 1.25
N SER A 3 -61.04 -29.81 1.64
CA SER A 3 -61.45 -29.45 3.00
C SER A 3 -61.33 -30.68 3.92
N LYS A 4 -60.49 -30.60 4.95
CA LYS A 4 -60.40 -31.61 6.01
C LYS A 4 -61.54 -31.39 7.00
N LYS A 5 -62.40 -32.40 7.16
CA LYS A 5 -63.44 -32.50 8.21
C LYS A 5 -62.78 -32.42 9.59
N LYS A 6 -63.16 -31.40 10.37
CA LYS A 6 -62.83 -31.25 11.79
C LYS A 6 -63.85 -32.07 12.59
N LYS A 7 -63.36 -32.97 13.43
CA LYS A 7 -64.12 -33.86 14.31
C LYS A 7 -64.53 -33.05 15.55
N GLU A 8 -65.83 -32.87 15.78
CA GLU A 8 -66.38 -32.24 16.98
C GLU A 8 -66.17 -33.16 18.19
N GLU A 9 -65.53 -32.62 19.23
CA GLU A 9 -65.49 -33.18 20.58
C GLU A 9 -66.70 -32.65 21.38
N PRO A 10 -67.30 -33.47 22.27
CA PRO A 10 -68.51 -33.09 22.99
C PRO A 10 -68.25 -32.02 24.05
N GLU A 11 -69.15 -31.05 24.05
CA GLU A 11 -69.27 -29.91 24.96
C GLU A 11 -69.44 -30.39 26.42
N LYS A 12 -68.40 -30.24 27.23
CA LYS A 12 -68.48 -30.38 28.68
C LYS A 12 -69.08 -29.10 29.26
N VAL A 13 -70.26 -29.23 29.85
CA VAL A 13 -70.94 -28.20 30.65
C VAL A 13 -69.99 -27.70 31.76
N PRO A 14 -69.74 -26.39 31.88
CA PRO A 14 -68.86 -25.85 32.91
C PRO A 14 -69.55 -25.91 34.28
N VAL A 15 -68.88 -26.56 35.24
CA VAL A 15 -69.26 -26.56 36.66
C VAL A 15 -69.12 -25.12 37.20
N PRO A 16 -70.11 -24.59 37.94
CA PRO A 16 -70.01 -23.26 38.55
C PRO A 16 -68.83 -23.21 39.53
N LEU A 17 -67.83 -22.38 39.23
CA LEU A 17 -66.73 -22.09 40.14
C LEU A 17 -67.27 -21.30 41.35
N VAL A 18 -67.27 -21.93 42.51
CA VAL A 18 -67.50 -21.26 43.80
C VAL A 18 -66.49 -20.11 43.95
N PRO A 19 -66.93 -18.88 44.27
CA PRO A 19 -66.02 -17.75 44.49
C PRO A 19 -65.04 -18.09 45.62
N ARG A 20 -63.75 -18.16 45.31
CA ARG A 20 -62.71 -18.25 46.33
C ARG A 20 -62.74 -16.95 47.14
N GLU A 21 -62.81 -17.06 48.46
CA GLU A 21 -62.68 -15.90 49.34
C GLU A 21 -61.38 -15.18 49.02
N PRO A 22 -61.41 -13.84 48.82
CA PRO A 22 -60.24 -13.11 48.42
C PRO A 22 -59.18 -13.22 49.52
N SER A 23 -57.96 -13.58 49.11
CA SER A 23 -56.81 -13.67 50.00
C SER A 23 -56.65 -12.36 50.78
N ARG A 24 -56.12 -12.44 52.00
CA ARG A 24 -55.80 -11.25 52.84
C ARG A 24 -54.90 -10.24 52.10
N VAL A 25 -54.11 -10.74 51.14
CA VAL A 25 -53.27 -9.92 50.25
C VAL A 25 -54.12 -9.23 49.16
N GLU A 26 -55.12 -9.90 48.61
CA GLU A 26 -56.00 -9.35 47.57
C GLU A 26 -56.94 -8.27 48.14
N THR A 27 -57.44 -8.44 49.36
CA THR A 27 -58.20 -7.40 50.08
C THR A 27 -57.34 -6.18 50.40
N TYR A 28 -56.07 -6.39 50.76
CA TYR A 28 -55.13 -5.29 50.96
C TYR A 28 -54.80 -4.56 49.64
N LEU A 29 -54.51 -5.29 48.56
CA LEU A 29 -54.28 -4.70 47.23
C LEU A 29 -55.51 -3.96 46.70
N ALA A 30 -56.71 -4.49 46.92
CA ALA A 30 -57.97 -3.82 46.60
C ALA A 30 -58.15 -2.54 47.42
N SER A 31 -57.77 -2.54 48.71
CA SER A 31 -57.81 -1.35 49.56
C SER A 31 -56.81 -0.27 49.14
N ILE A 32 -55.61 -0.66 48.69
CA ILE A 32 -54.61 0.29 48.15
C ILE A 32 -55.09 0.89 46.83
N ASN A 33 -55.65 0.06 45.95
CA ASN A 33 -56.23 0.54 44.70
C ASN A 33 -57.44 1.45 44.94
N ALA A 34 -58.28 1.13 45.94
CA ALA A 34 -59.42 1.95 46.35
C ALA A 34 -59.01 3.27 47.02
N ALA A 35 -57.84 3.30 47.69
CA ALA A 35 -57.26 4.51 48.27
C ALA A 35 -56.65 5.46 47.23
N GLY A 36 -56.57 5.05 45.96
CA GLY A 36 -56.08 5.90 44.86
C GLY A 36 -54.59 6.26 44.98
N LEU A 37 -53.81 5.51 45.75
CA LEU A 37 -52.37 5.72 45.88
C LEU A 37 -51.68 5.24 44.60
N GLU A 38 -51.57 6.14 43.62
CA GLU A 38 -50.78 5.88 42.42
C GLU A 38 -49.27 5.87 42.75
N PRO A 39 -48.49 4.88 42.29
CA PRO A 39 -47.05 4.85 42.49
C PRO A 39 -46.38 6.12 41.95
N THR A 40 -45.53 6.73 42.76
CA THR A 40 -44.87 7.99 42.43
C THR A 40 -43.48 7.77 41.85
N MET A 41 -42.89 8.81 41.25
CA MET A 41 -41.51 8.80 40.78
C MET A 41 -40.51 8.42 41.89
N ALA A 42 -40.79 8.81 43.13
CA ALA A 42 -39.99 8.44 44.30
C ALA A 42 -40.00 6.93 44.57
N ASP A 43 -41.11 6.24 44.28
CA ASP A 43 -41.20 4.79 44.42
C ASP A 43 -40.36 4.07 43.35
N LEU A 44 -40.26 4.63 42.15
CA LEU A 44 -39.34 4.11 41.13
C LEU A 44 -37.88 4.26 41.56
N GLU A 45 -37.48 5.44 42.07
CA GLU A 45 -36.11 5.66 42.54
C GLU A 45 -35.74 4.78 43.76
N ARG A 46 -36.71 4.37 44.59
CA ARG A 46 -36.46 3.37 45.65
C ARG A 46 -36.07 2.00 45.11
N CYS A 47 -36.49 1.66 43.89
CA CYS A 47 -36.08 0.43 43.22
C CYS A 47 -34.70 0.54 42.57
N ARG A 48 -34.12 1.74 42.49
CA ARG A 48 -32.79 1.96 41.91
C ARG A 48 -31.70 1.44 42.87
N PRO A 49 -30.82 0.52 42.43
CA PRO A 49 -29.69 0.09 43.24
C PRO A 49 -28.75 1.27 43.52
N ALA A 50 -28.31 1.42 44.77
CA ALA A 50 -27.38 2.48 45.16
C ALA A 50 -25.99 2.34 44.49
N LYS A 51 -25.60 1.11 44.17
CA LYS A 51 -24.39 0.77 43.43
C LYS A 51 -24.70 -0.35 42.46
N HIS A 52 -24.03 -0.34 41.32
CA HIS A 52 -24.08 -1.44 40.36
C HIS A 52 -22.67 -1.95 40.05
N PRO A 53 -22.54 -3.23 39.70
CA PRO A 53 -21.27 -3.83 39.33
C PRO A 53 -20.72 -3.15 38.05
N PRO A 54 -19.39 -3.25 37.82
CA PRO A 54 -18.81 -2.75 36.59
C PRO A 54 -19.34 -3.55 35.38
N PRO A 55 -19.53 -2.91 34.20
CA PRO A 55 -20.13 -3.54 33.02
C PRO A 55 -19.43 -4.81 32.53
N ASN A 56 -18.14 -4.95 32.83
CA ASN A 56 -17.35 -6.11 32.42
C ASN A 56 -17.58 -7.34 33.34
N SER A 57 -18.14 -7.17 34.54
CA SER A 57 -18.36 -8.24 35.51
C SER A 57 -19.49 -9.18 35.05
N PRO A 58 -19.36 -10.52 35.24
CA PRO A 58 -20.47 -11.44 34.99
C PRO A 58 -21.68 -11.17 35.89
N LYS A 59 -21.48 -10.55 37.07
CA LYS A 59 -22.58 -10.16 37.97
C LYS A 59 -23.46 -9.06 37.39
N PHE A 60 -22.96 -8.27 36.42
CA PHE A 60 -23.74 -7.19 35.82
C PHE A 60 -24.97 -7.69 35.08
N THR A 61 -24.85 -8.78 34.33
CA THR A 61 -25.97 -9.34 33.55
C THR A 61 -27.07 -9.88 34.47
N GLU A 62 -26.67 -10.53 35.57
CA GLU A 62 -27.61 -11.08 36.56
C GLU A 62 -28.36 -9.95 37.29
N GLU A 63 -27.64 -8.94 37.76
CA GLU A 63 -28.24 -7.78 38.45
C GLU A 63 -29.15 -6.97 37.52
N TYR A 64 -28.76 -6.77 36.25
CA TYR A 64 -29.58 -6.10 35.24
C TYR A 64 -30.91 -6.84 35.02
N HIS A 65 -30.87 -8.15 34.78
CA HIS A 65 -32.08 -8.94 34.59
C HIS A 65 -32.94 -9.00 35.85
N SER A 66 -32.32 -9.07 37.03
CA SER A 66 -33.03 -8.99 38.31
C SER A 66 -33.75 -7.65 38.45
N LEU A 67 -33.10 -6.54 38.11
CA LEU A 67 -33.67 -5.19 38.19
C LEU A 67 -34.84 -5.01 37.22
N VAL A 68 -34.70 -5.45 35.95
CA VAL A 68 -35.80 -5.48 34.97
C VAL A 68 -36.98 -6.30 35.51
N GLY A 69 -36.70 -7.47 36.11
CA GLY A 69 -37.69 -8.32 36.74
C GLY A 69 -38.42 -7.63 37.90
N THR A 70 -37.68 -6.95 38.78
CA THR A 70 -38.24 -6.18 39.89
C THR A 70 -39.14 -5.05 39.41
N LEU A 71 -38.73 -4.28 38.40
CA LEU A 71 -39.56 -3.23 37.80
C LEU A 71 -40.82 -3.80 37.14
N CYS A 72 -40.66 -4.90 36.40
CA CYS A 72 -41.79 -5.56 35.74
C CYS A 72 -42.77 -6.22 36.72
N ARG A 73 -42.35 -6.56 37.94
CA ARG A 73 -43.24 -7.07 38.99
C ARG A 73 -43.90 -5.96 39.81
N SER A 74 -43.18 -4.85 40.04
CA SER A 74 -43.61 -3.79 40.95
C SER A 74 -44.55 -2.76 40.32
N PHE A 75 -44.40 -2.50 39.01
CA PHE A 75 -45.17 -1.45 38.32
C PHE A 75 -45.95 -2.00 37.14
N SER A 76 -47.06 -1.37 36.77
CA SER A 76 -47.85 -1.69 35.57
C SER A 76 -47.19 -1.12 34.30
N LYS A 77 -47.67 -1.54 33.12
CA LYS A 77 -47.16 -1.02 31.83
C LYS A 77 -47.38 0.49 31.71
N ASP A 78 -48.56 0.98 32.09
CA ASP A 78 -48.90 2.40 31.97
C ASP A 78 -48.16 3.26 32.98
N GLN A 79 -47.88 2.75 34.19
CA GLN A 79 -47.05 3.44 35.19
C GLN A 79 -45.62 3.64 34.69
N LEU A 80 -44.99 2.59 34.15
CA LEU A 80 -43.63 2.71 33.58
C LEU A 80 -43.58 3.70 32.41
N ARG A 81 -44.64 3.77 31.60
CA ARG A 81 -44.75 4.78 30.53
C ARG A 81 -44.87 6.19 31.12
N ARG A 82 -45.76 6.40 32.09
CA ARG A 82 -45.94 7.71 32.75
C ARG A 82 -44.64 8.21 33.37
N PHE A 83 -43.87 7.33 34.03
CA PHE A 83 -42.57 7.72 34.58
C PHE A 83 -41.57 8.22 33.53
N LEU A 84 -41.58 7.62 32.33
CA LEU A 84 -40.74 8.10 31.22
C LEU A 84 -41.25 9.43 30.65
N GLU A 85 -42.57 9.63 30.60
CA GLU A 85 -43.21 10.89 30.20
C GLU A 85 -42.89 12.01 31.20
N ASP A 86 -43.04 11.75 32.50
CA ASP A 86 -42.75 12.68 33.60
C ASP A 86 -41.25 13.07 33.66
N ALA A 87 -40.36 12.15 33.26
CA ALA A 87 -38.93 12.40 33.13
C ALA A 87 -38.55 13.15 31.84
N ASN A 88 -39.51 13.59 31.03
CA ASN A 88 -39.30 14.25 29.73
C ASN A 88 -38.42 13.46 28.74
N MET A 89 -38.58 12.14 28.71
CA MET A 89 -37.86 11.29 27.75
C MET A 89 -38.40 11.46 26.32
N ASP A 90 -37.54 11.21 25.32
CA ASP A 90 -37.92 11.31 23.92
C ASP A 90 -39.17 10.48 23.59
N TYR A 91 -40.01 11.01 22.71
CA TYR A 91 -41.27 10.40 22.27
C TYR A 91 -41.10 8.94 21.80
N HIS A 92 -39.93 8.58 21.28
CA HIS A 92 -39.62 7.20 20.87
C HIS A 92 -39.68 6.21 22.02
N HIS A 93 -39.28 6.60 23.24
CA HIS A 93 -39.26 5.72 24.40
C HIS A 93 -40.65 5.57 25.05
N CYS A 94 -41.54 6.55 24.87
CA CYS A 94 -42.87 6.62 25.47
C CYS A 94 -44.00 6.04 24.59
N ARG A 95 -43.69 5.44 23.43
CA ARG A 95 -44.71 4.93 22.49
C ARG A 95 -45.58 3.82 23.08
N SER A 96 -46.90 4.03 23.10
CA SER A 96 -47.91 3.11 23.67
C SER A 96 -47.85 1.63 23.21
N GLY A 97 -47.32 1.38 22.00
CA GLY A 97 -47.17 0.04 21.42
C GLY A 97 -46.05 -0.83 22.00
N ARG A 98 -45.17 -0.29 22.86
CA ARG A 98 -44.04 -1.05 23.40
C ARG A 98 -44.45 -2.11 24.42
N ARG A 99 -43.62 -3.13 24.57
CA ARG A 99 -43.80 -4.17 25.60
C ARG A 99 -43.40 -3.60 26.97
N LYS A 100 -43.99 -4.13 28.04
CA LYS A 100 -43.67 -3.72 29.42
C LYS A 100 -42.17 -3.80 29.73
N LEU A 101 -41.53 -4.86 29.26
CA LEU A 101 -40.09 -5.11 29.41
C LEU A 101 -39.24 -4.00 28.78
N GLU A 102 -39.63 -3.51 27.61
CA GLU A 102 -38.91 -2.47 26.88
C GLU A 102 -38.95 -1.11 27.59
N TYR A 103 -40.04 -0.80 28.32
CA TYR A 103 -40.10 0.39 29.16
C TYR A 103 -39.15 0.27 30.36
N ALA A 104 -39.12 -0.90 31.01
CA ALA A 104 -38.20 -1.15 32.11
C ALA A 104 -36.73 -1.04 31.67
N GLU A 105 -36.38 -1.60 30.50
CA GLU A 105 -35.05 -1.42 29.89
C GLU A 105 -34.75 0.06 29.63
N SER A 106 -35.72 0.82 29.09
CA SER A 106 -35.50 2.25 28.78
C SER A 106 -35.29 3.09 30.04
N ILE A 107 -35.98 2.76 31.14
CA ILE A 107 -35.76 3.40 32.44
C ILE A 107 -34.33 3.13 32.92
N ILE A 108 -33.90 1.87 32.89
CA ILE A 108 -32.56 1.49 33.37
C ILE A 108 -31.47 2.13 32.50
N GLU A 109 -31.62 2.06 31.17
CA GLU A 109 -30.62 2.53 30.21
C GLU A 109 -30.57 4.07 30.13
N GLN A 110 -31.73 4.73 30.05
CA GLN A 110 -31.79 6.17 29.78
C GLN A 110 -31.97 7.02 31.04
N LEU A 111 -32.86 6.63 31.96
CA LEU A 111 -33.08 7.41 33.19
C LEU A 111 -31.96 7.17 34.20
N TRP A 112 -31.52 5.92 34.35
CA TRP A 112 -30.48 5.55 35.31
C TRP A 112 -29.08 5.44 34.71
N GLN A 113 -28.94 5.61 33.39
CA GLN A 113 -27.66 5.66 32.67
C GLN A 113 -26.84 4.36 32.79
N TRP A 114 -27.51 3.21 32.91
CA TRP A 114 -26.81 1.93 32.83
C TRP A 114 -26.50 1.59 31.36
N PRO A 115 -25.31 1.08 31.04
CA PRO A 115 -25.00 0.64 29.69
C PRO A 115 -25.90 -0.53 29.26
N SER A 116 -26.35 -0.52 28.01
CA SER A 116 -27.24 -1.57 27.50
C SER A 116 -26.52 -2.92 27.44
N LEU A 117 -27.23 -4.01 27.71
CA LEU A 117 -26.66 -5.36 27.60
C LEU A 117 -26.12 -5.63 26.20
N LYS A 118 -26.78 -5.08 25.17
CA LYS A 118 -26.36 -5.20 23.77
C LYS A 118 -25.05 -4.48 23.51
N GLU A 119 -24.83 -3.31 24.08
CA GLU A 119 -23.56 -2.57 23.97
C GLU A 119 -22.44 -3.30 24.70
N ILE A 120 -22.70 -3.85 25.89
CA ILE A 120 -21.70 -4.59 26.65
C ILE A 120 -21.30 -5.87 25.93
N GLU A 121 -22.26 -6.63 25.40
CA GLU A 121 -21.96 -7.81 24.60
C GLU A 121 -21.21 -7.47 23.32
N ARG A 122 -21.59 -6.39 22.64
CA ARG A 122 -20.86 -5.90 21.47
C ARG A 122 -19.43 -5.52 21.85
N ALA A 123 -19.24 -4.74 22.90
CA ALA A 123 -17.92 -4.35 23.38
C ALA A 123 -17.08 -5.54 23.85
N LYS A 124 -17.71 -6.59 24.42
CA LYS A 124 -17.03 -7.85 24.75
C LYS A 124 -16.60 -8.57 23.48
N ARG A 125 -17.49 -8.73 22.50
CA ARG A 125 -17.15 -9.33 21.19
C ARG A 125 -16.02 -8.57 20.52
N ASP A 126 -16.10 -7.25 20.45
CA ASP A 126 -15.09 -6.40 19.82
C ASP A 126 -13.70 -6.54 20.48
N ARG A 127 -13.66 -6.87 21.78
CA ARG A 127 -12.42 -7.13 22.55
C ARG A 127 -11.88 -8.54 22.42
N THR A 128 -12.73 -9.55 22.21
CA THR A 128 -12.32 -10.96 22.26
C THR A 128 -12.29 -11.65 20.91
N GLU A 129 -13.07 -11.18 19.95
CA GLU A 129 -13.25 -11.82 18.67
C GLU A 129 -12.15 -11.39 17.69
N VAL A 130 -11.37 -12.38 17.23
CA VAL A 130 -10.42 -12.20 16.13
C VAL A 130 -11.18 -12.32 14.82
N SER A 131 -11.31 -11.20 14.12
CA SER A 131 -11.98 -11.15 12.82
C SER A 131 -10.97 -11.20 11.67
N LYS A 132 -11.44 -11.59 10.49
CA LYS A 132 -10.65 -11.66 9.25
C LYS A 132 -11.31 -10.78 8.20
N GLU A 133 -10.63 -9.74 7.77
CA GLU A 133 -11.12 -8.85 6.71
C GLU A 133 -10.21 -8.88 5.48
N ALA A 134 -10.81 -8.63 4.31
CA ALA A 134 -10.09 -8.45 3.06
C ALA A 134 -10.24 -6.99 2.60
N ILE A 135 -9.12 -6.27 2.54
CA ILE A 135 -9.07 -4.87 2.11
C ILE A 135 -8.54 -4.82 0.67
N PRO A 136 -9.37 -4.45 -0.33
CA PRO A 136 -8.94 -4.39 -1.72
C PRO A 136 -7.88 -3.30 -1.91
N VAL A 137 -6.87 -3.60 -2.72
CA VAL A 137 -5.78 -2.67 -3.08
C VAL A 137 -5.40 -2.79 -4.54
N THR A 138 -5.02 -1.67 -5.14
CA THR A 138 -4.47 -1.64 -6.51
C THR A 138 -2.95 -1.86 -6.49
N ALA A 139 -2.34 -2.19 -7.62
CA ALA A 139 -0.89 -2.37 -7.71
C ALA A 139 -0.07 -1.14 -7.26
N PRO A 140 -0.44 0.11 -7.64
CA PRO A 140 0.24 1.30 -7.11
C PRO A 140 0.08 1.46 -5.60
N GLN A 141 -1.12 1.21 -5.07
CA GLN A 141 -1.37 1.26 -3.63
C GLN A 141 -0.54 0.22 -2.88
N LEU A 142 -0.51 -1.02 -3.39
CA LEU A 142 0.25 -2.11 -2.82
C LEU A 142 1.74 -1.76 -2.73
N PHE A 143 2.33 -1.26 -3.83
CA PHE A 143 3.74 -0.87 -3.86
C PHE A 143 4.06 0.21 -2.82
N LEU A 144 3.23 1.26 -2.74
CA LEU A 144 3.44 2.37 -1.82
C LEU A 144 3.18 1.99 -0.35
N ILE A 145 2.28 1.04 -0.09
CA ILE A 145 1.96 0.57 1.27
C ILE A 145 2.99 -0.45 1.78
N LEU A 146 3.57 -1.28 0.89
CA LEU A 146 4.66 -2.18 1.29
C LEU A 146 5.91 -1.42 1.74
N GLY A 147 6.17 -0.25 1.18
CA GLY A 147 7.38 0.52 1.44
C GLY A 147 8.63 -0.16 0.87
N ASN A 148 9.80 0.26 1.34
CA ASN A 148 11.06 -0.38 0.94
C ASN A 148 11.15 -1.77 1.58
N GLU A 149 11.19 -2.81 0.76
CA GLU A 149 11.35 -4.22 1.18
C GLU A 149 10.25 -4.76 2.12
N GLY A 150 9.08 -4.11 2.21
CA GLY A 150 8.00 -4.57 3.10
C GLY A 150 8.12 -4.09 4.55
N ALA A 151 9.09 -3.22 4.87
CA ALA A 151 9.31 -2.73 6.23
C ALA A 151 8.08 -2.00 6.80
N ASP A 152 7.41 -1.19 5.98
CA ASP A 152 6.23 -0.43 6.40
C ASP A 152 5.06 -1.36 6.73
N LEU A 153 4.89 -2.45 5.96
CA LEU A 153 3.86 -3.45 6.20
C LEU A 153 4.10 -4.20 7.51
N LEU A 154 5.36 -4.55 7.79
CA LEU A 154 5.75 -5.19 9.05
C LEU A 154 5.52 -4.25 10.23
N GLN A 155 5.90 -2.98 10.09
CA GLN A 155 5.65 -1.97 11.11
C GLN A 155 4.16 -1.79 11.39
N MET A 156 3.31 -1.76 10.36
CA MET A 156 1.86 -1.69 10.53
C MET A 156 1.32 -2.93 11.24
N SER A 157 1.81 -4.13 10.90
CA SER A 157 1.43 -5.38 11.58
C SER A 157 1.73 -5.32 13.08
N MET A 158 2.92 -4.83 13.45
CA MET A 158 3.32 -4.67 14.85
C MET A 158 2.56 -3.55 15.57
N THR A 159 2.36 -2.41 14.91
CA THR A 159 1.74 -1.21 15.54
C THR A 159 0.28 -1.45 15.91
N TYR A 160 -0.45 -2.16 15.06
CA TYR A 160 -1.88 -2.43 15.28
C TYR A 160 -2.14 -3.82 15.89
N ASP A 161 -1.11 -4.63 16.14
CA ASP A 161 -1.23 -6.02 16.59
C ASP A 161 -2.16 -6.86 15.68
N VAL A 162 -1.88 -6.82 14.38
CA VAL A 162 -2.67 -7.51 13.35
C VAL A 162 -1.76 -8.31 12.43
N HIS A 163 -2.24 -9.47 12.00
CA HIS A 163 -1.55 -10.28 11.00
C HIS A 163 -1.97 -9.83 9.59
N ILE A 164 -1.02 -9.34 8.79
CA ILE A 164 -1.28 -8.88 7.42
C ILE A 164 -0.67 -9.86 6.43
N SER A 165 -1.49 -10.35 5.50
CA SER A 165 -1.08 -11.22 4.40
C SER A 165 -1.60 -10.70 3.06
N LEU A 166 -0.89 -10.98 1.96
CA LEU A 166 -1.28 -10.52 0.62
C LEU A 166 -2.02 -11.63 -0.14
N ARG A 167 -3.23 -11.34 -0.60
CA ARG A 167 -3.97 -12.16 -1.57
C ARG A 167 -3.78 -11.58 -2.97
N LYS A 168 -3.39 -12.41 -3.95
CA LYS A 168 -3.14 -11.97 -5.33
C LYS A 168 -4.43 -11.85 -6.17
N ASN A 169 -5.40 -12.74 -5.97
CA ASN A 169 -6.64 -12.81 -6.76
C ASN A 169 -7.89 -12.86 -5.85
N PRO A 170 -8.67 -11.78 -5.71
CA PRO A 170 -8.36 -10.40 -6.11
C PRO A 170 -7.20 -9.81 -5.28
N MET A 171 -6.54 -8.76 -5.80
CA MET A 171 -5.45 -8.10 -5.10
C MET A 171 -5.98 -7.39 -3.84
N ALA A 172 -5.68 -7.96 -2.68
CA ALA A 172 -6.21 -7.49 -1.41
C ALA A 172 -5.26 -7.84 -0.25
N PHE A 173 -5.23 -6.98 0.77
CA PHE A 173 -4.66 -7.34 2.06
C PHE A 173 -5.67 -8.15 2.85
N LYS A 174 -5.30 -9.37 3.23
CA LYS A 174 -6.03 -10.18 4.18
C LYS A 174 -5.46 -9.89 5.56
N VAL A 175 -6.28 -9.28 6.41
CA VAL A 175 -5.90 -8.82 7.74
C VAL A 175 -6.66 -9.64 8.77
N GLU A 176 -5.97 -10.17 9.76
CA GLU A 176 -6.54 -10.93 10.87
C GLU A 176 -6.14 -10.26 12.20
N GLY A 177 -7.10 -9.99 13.09
CA GLY A 177 -6.84 -9.32 14.35
C GLY A 177 -8.11 -8.92 15.11
N LEU A 178 -7.97 -8.21 16.22
CA LEU A 178 -9.09 -7.67 16.99
C LEU A 178 -9.86 -6.61 16.19
N LEU A 179 -11.18 -6.54 16.36
CA LEU A 179 -12.03 -5.66 15.55
C LEU A 179 -11.63 -4.18 15.66
N VAL A 180 -11.26 -3.73 16.87
CA VAL A 180 -10.80 -2.35 17.12
C VAL A 180 -9.53 -2.06 16.32
N SER A 181 -8.53 -2.94 16.42
CA SER A 181 -7.27 -2.84 15.66
C SER A 181 -7.48 -2.87 14.15
N LEU A 182 -8.40 -3.71 13.66
CA LEU A 182 -8.74 -3.77 12.24
C LEU A 182 -9.34 -2.46 11.75
N ASN A 183 -10.23 -1.85 12.54
CA ASN A 183 -10.85 -0.56 12.18
C ASN A 183 -9.81 0.58 12.16
N GLU A 184 -8.89 0.61 13.13
CA GLU A 184 -7.81 1.58 13.17
C GLU A 184 -6.85 1.42 11.98
N LEU A 185 -6.43 0.20 11.66
CA LEU A 185 -5.61 -0.09 10.49
C LEU A 185 -6.34 0.31 9.20
N LYS A 186 -7.65 0.02 9.08
CA LYS A 186 -8.46 0.38 7.92
C LYS A 186 -8.55 1.89 7.74
N ALA A 187 -8.75 2.64 8.83
CA ALA A 187 -8.72 4.09 8.81
C ALA A 187 -7.34 4.62 8.38
N HIS A 188 -6.25 4.03 8.89
CA HIS A 188 -4.89 4.37 8.52
C HIS A 188 -4.61 4.11 7.03
N LEU A 189 -4.98 2.93 6.52
CA LEU A 189 -4.84 2.57 5.10
C LEU A 189 -5.66 3.50 4.20
N ASN A 190 -6.87 3.88 4.59
CA ASN A 190 -7.68 4.84 3.83
C ASN A 190 -7.03 6.23 3.80
N LYS A 191 -6.43 6.66 4.91
CA LYS A 191 -5.65 7.91 4.97
C LYS A 191 -4.39 7.85 4.11
N LEU A 192 -3.72 6.70 4.01
CA LEU A 192 -2.61 6.53 3.09
C LEU A 192 -3.08 6.56 1.63
N LYS A 193 -4.18 5.87 1.31
CA LYS A 193 -4.77 5.86 -0.03
C LYS A 193 -5.14 7.26 -0.51
N SER A 194 -5.72 8.10 0.36
CA SER A 194 -6.10 9.47 0.00
C SER A 194 -4.91 10.42 -0.19
N LYS A 195 -3.72 10.07 0.31
CA LYS A 195 -2.48 10.85 0.12
C LYS A 195 -1.75 10.53 -1.18
N ILE A 196 -2.11 9.45 -1.87
CA ILE A 196 -1.43 9.04 -3.09
C ILE A 196 -1.70 10.08 -4.18
N ILE A 197 -0.63 10.68 -4.68
CA ILE A 197 -0.62 11.56 -5.83
C ILE A 197 -0.43 10.68 -7.06
N ASP A 198 -1.30 10.85 -8.05
CA ASP A 198 -1.28 10.13 -9.33
C ASP A 198 -1.11 11.15 -10.46
N GLU A 199 0.00 11.08 -11.18
CA GLU A 199 0.36 12.03 -12.23
C GLU A 199 0.84 11.31 -13.48
N VAL A 200 0.39 11.79 -14.65
CA VAL A 200 0.92 11.36 -15.93
C VAL A 200 2.01 12.33 -16.37
N TYR A 201 3.21 11.81 -16.56
CA TYR A 201 4.38 12.58 -16.98
C TYR A 201 4.79 12.22 -18.41
N GLU A 202 5.03 13.25 -19.22
CA GLU A 202 5.53 13.09 -20.59
C GLU A 202 7.06 13.10 -20.57
N LEU A 203 7.66 12.05 -21.14
CA LEU A 203 9.10 11.94 -21.22
C LEU A 203 9.65 12.93 -22.26
N PRO A 204 10.86 13.50 -22.05
CA PRO A 204 11.44 14.47 -22.98
C PRO A 204 11.67 13.93 -24.40
N ILE A 205 11.81 12.61 -24.53
CA ILE A 205 11.98 11.95 -25.82
C ILE A 205 10.65 11.27 -26.20
N PRO A 206 9.96 11.77 -27.24
CA PRO A 206 8.69 11.20 -27.67
C PRO A 206 8.89 9.76 -28.18
N LYS A 207 7.85 8.93 -28.01
CA LYS A 207 7.79 7.53 -28.49
C LYS A 207 8.83 6.57 -27.89
N THR A 208 9.55 6.97 -26.85
CA THR A 208 10.49 6.09 -26.15
C THR A 208 9.89 5.69 -24.80
N ALA A 209 9.68 4.39 -24.59
CA ALA A 209 9.25 3.86 -23.29
C ALA A 209 10.47 3.51 -22.42
N ILE A 210 10.30 3.59 -21.10
CA ILE A 210 11.35 3.16 -20.17
C ILE A 210 11.44 1.63 -20.22
N PRO A 211 12.65 1.05 -20.35
CA PRO A 211 12.83 -0.40 -20.26
C PRO A 211 12.20 -0.98 -18.97
N PRO A 212 11.53 -2.14 -19.02
CA PRO A 212 10.73 -2.65 -17.91
C PRO A 212 11.56 -2.95 -16.65
N ASP A 213 12.81 -3.36 -16.82
CA ASP A 213 13.80 -3.54 -15.75
C ASP A 213 14.13 -2.20 -15.06
N MET A 214 14.27 -1.13 -15.85
CA MET A 214 14.49 0.22 -15.35
C MET A 214 13.27 0.79 -14.64
N VAL A 215 12.05 0.51 -15.11
CA VAL A 215 10.81 0.94 -14.43
C VAL A 215 10.78 0.44 -12.99
N GLN A 216 11.05 -0.85 -12.77
CA GLN A 216 11.07 -1.43 -11.42
C GLN A 216 12.16 -0.81 -10.54
N ARG A 217 13.34 -0.60 -11.12
CA ARG A 217 14.49 -0.04 -10.40
C ARG A 217 14.25 1.42 -10.00
N ILE A 218 13.78 2.24 -10.93
CA ILE A 218 13.44 3.64 -10.66
C ILE A 218 12.34 3.68 -9.60
N SER A 219 11.34 2.79 -9.68
CA SER A 219 10.25 2.76 -8.70
C SER A 219 10.78 2.58 -7.27
N ARG A 220 11.72 1.64 -7.07
CA ARG A 220 12.38 1.40 -5.79
C ARG A 220 13.25 2.57 -5.34
N LEU A 221 14.08 3.12 -6.24
CA LEU A 221 15.01 4.22 -5.92
C LEU A 221 14.27 5.52 -5.59
N ALA A 222 13.17 5.82 -6.29
CA ALA A 222 12.38 7.02 -6.08
C ALA A 222 11.38 6.89 -4.91
N GLY A 223 11.08 5.67 -4.47
CA GLY A 223 9.97 5.42 -3.56
C GLY A 223 8.62 5.85 -4.17
N ALA A 224 8.43 5.56 -5.46
CA ALA A 224 7.24 5.89 -6.24
C ALA A 224 6.91 4.72 -7.17
N TYR A 225 5.65 4.46 -7.44
CA TYR A 225 5.25 3.45 -8.42
C TYR A 225 5.25 4.08 -9.81
N ILE A 226 5.89 3.43 -10.78
CA ILE A 226 5.96 3.91 -12.17
C ILE A 226 5.42 2.83 -13.10
N GLU A 227 4.59 3.22 -14.05
CA GLU A 227 4.15 2.36 -15.15
C GLU A 227 4.20 3.10 -16.49
N ASN A 228 4.60 2.39 -17.55
CA ASN A 228 4.55 2.95 -18.91
C ASN A 228 3.10 2.94 -19.41
N ILE A 229 2.61 4.07 -19.91
CA ILE A 229 1.26 4.18 -20.47
C ILE A 229 1.31 3.81 -21.95
N GLY A 230 1.22 2.53 -22.26
CA GLY A 230 1.34 2.03 -23.63
C GLY A 230 2.79 2.02 -24.14
N THR A 231 3.05 1.21 -25.16
CA THR A 231 4.42 0.84 -25.57
C THR A 231 5.19 1.96 -26.27
N PHE A 232 4.50 2.89 -26.95
CA PHE A 232 5.13 3.92 -27.81
C PHE A 232 4.59 5.32 -27.59
N SER A 233 3.99 5.59 -26.43
CA SER A 233 3.41 6.92 -26.14
C SER A 233 4.46 7.92 -25.65
N GLY A 234 5.57 7.44 -25.06
CA GLY A 234 6.50 8.30 -24.31
C GLY A 234 5.89 8.88 -23.04
N LYS A 235 4.76 8.32 -22.55
CA LYS A 235 4.10 8.77 -21.32
C LYS A 235 4.23 7.71 -20.24
N ILE A 236 4.49 8.17 -19.02
CA ILE A 236 4.54 7.31 -17.84
C ILE A 236 3.53 7.81 -16.81
N ARG A 237 2.93 6.90 -16.07
CA ARG A 237 2.14 7.22 -14.89
C ARG A 237 3.03 7.03 -13.67
N ILE A 238 3.02 8.02 -12.79
CA ILE A 238 3.81 8.04 -11.56
C ILE A 238 2.83 8.20 -10.39
N CYS A 239 2.82 7.22 -9.49
CA CYS A 239 2.07 7.30 -8.24
C CYS A 239 3.02 7.42 -7.05
N ALA A 240 2.85 8.42 -6.20
CA ALA A 240 3.75 8.66 -5.06
C ALA A 240 2.99 9.19 -3.83
N LEU A 241 3.52 8.95 -2.63
CA LEU A 241 2.96 9.50 -1.39
C LEU A 241 3.32 10.98 -1.18
N ASN A 242 4.44 11.43 -1.72
CA ASN A 242 4.99 12.77 -1.51
C ASN A 242 5.44 13.38 -2.84
N ARG A 243 5.28 14.71 -2.99
CA ARG A 243 5.78 15.45 -4.16
C ARG A 243 7.29 15.31 -4.37
N ARG A 244 8.07 15.11 -3.31
CA ARG A 244 9.52 14.86 -3.39
C ARG A 244 9.83 13.57 -4.14
N ASN A 245 9.12 12.48 -3.81
CA ASN A 245 9.29 11.18 -4.47
C ASN A 245 8.83 11.24 -5.93
N LEU A 246 7.75 11.97 -6.20
CA LEU A 246 7.28 12.23 -7.56
C LEU A 246 8.34 12.97 -8.39
N ALA A 247 8.92 14.05 -7.88
CA ALA A 247 9.98 14.79 -8.57
C ALA A 247 11.25 13.94 -8.75
N ALA A 248 11.60 13.09 -7.78
CA ALA A 248 12.71 12.15 -7.90
C ALA A 248 12.44 11.11 -9.00
N ALA A 249 11.23 10.56 -9.08
CA ALA A 249 10.81 9.64 -10.12
C ALA A 249 10.87 10.28 -11.52
N GLN A 250 10.36 11.51 -11.68
CA GLN A 250 10.45 12.27 -12.93
C GLN A 250 11.91 12.47 -13.37
N ARG A 251 12.78 12.90 -12.45
CA ARG A 251 14.21 13.11 -12.73
C ARG A 251 14.91 11.81 -13.15
N LEU A 252 14.67 10.71 -12.43
CA LEU A 252 15.27 9.41 -12.74
C LEU A 252 14.73 8.82 -14.04
N ALA A 253 13.44 8.97 -14.32
CA ALA A 253 12.81 8.57 -15.58
C ALA A 253 13.42 9.32 -16.77
N THR A 254 13.49 10.65 -16.69
CA THR A 254 14.12 11.49 -17.70
C THR A 254 15.58 11.11 -17.91
N ARG A 255 16.34 10.91 -16.83
CA ARG A 255 17.74 10.49 -16.90
C ARG A 255 17.89 9.13 -17.57
N ALA A 256 17.09 8.14 -17.20
CA ALA A 256 17.15 6.80 -17.78
C ALA A 256 16.90 6.82 -19.28
N VAL A 257 15.99 7.67 -19.75
CA VAL A 257 15.66 7.82 -21.17
C VAL A 257 16.81 8.46 -21.96
N TYR A 258 17.47 9.49 -21.42
CA TYR A 258 18.67 10.06 -22.03
C TYR A 258 19.84 9.08 -22.04
N GLU A 259 20.10 8.40 -20.92
CA GLU A 259 21.18 7.41 -20.84
C GLU A 259 20.91 6.26 -21.81
N PHE A 260 19.67 5.78 -21.95
CA PHE A 260 19.31 4.77 -22.95
C PHE A 260 19.62 5.23 -24.38
N LEU A 261 19.30 6.49 -24.71
CA LEU A 261 19.63 7.07 -26.00
C LEU A 261 21.14 7.15 -26.24
N GLU A 262 21.91 7.61 -25.24
CA GLU A 262 23.38 7.67 -25.34
C GLU A 262 23.99 6.28 -25.54
N HIS A 263 23.50 5.25 -24.83
CA HIS A 263 23.98 3.88 -25.02
C HIS A 263 23.59 3.30 -26.38
N SER A 264 22.47 3.72 -26.97
CA SER A 264 22.11 3.34 -28.34
C SER A 264 22.97 4.04 -29.41
N LYS A 265 23.58 5.18 -29.06
CA LYS A 265 24.33 6.04 -30.00
C LYS A 265 25.84 5.99 -29.82
N THR A 266 26.35 5.44 -28.73
CA THR A 266 27.80 5.42 -28.46
C THR A 266 28.47 4.50 -29.49
N PRO A 267 29.25 5.06 -30.44
CA PRO A 267 29.96 4.23 -31.40
C PRO A 267 31.04 3.45 -30.63
N LEU A 268 31.00 2.13 -30.74
CA LEU A 268 32.08 1.26 -30.27
C LEU A 268 33.31 1.52 -31.15
N LEU A 269 34.19 2.40 -30.70
CA LEU A 269 35.45 2.65 -31.38
C LEU A 269 36.42 1.53 -31.04
N SER A 270 36.65 0.63 -32.00
CA SER A 270 37.72 -0.37 -31.90
C SER A 270 38.91 0.09 -32.73
N TYR A 271 40.05 0.28 -32.07
CA TYR A 271 41.31 0.53 -32.75
C TYR A 271 41.84 -0.79 -33.31
N LEU A 272 42.01 -0.85 -34.63
CA LEU A 272 42.62 -1.97 -35.31
C LEU A 272 43.98 -1.52 -35.85
N PRO A 273 45.10 -2.04 -35.31
CA PRO A 273 46.41 -1.73 -35.86
C PRO A 273 46.51 -2.27 -37.29
N LEU A 274 46.97 -1.44 -38.23
CA LEU A 274 47.22 -1.87 -39.60
C LEU A 274 48.33 -2.93 -39.62
N GLY A 275 48.08 -4.06 -40.30
CA GLY A 275 49.02 -5.18 -40.42
C GLY A 275 48.63 -6.45 -39.66
N SER A 276 47.47 -6.48 -39.00
CA SER A 276 46.90 -7.70 -38.41
C SER A 276 46.13 -8.55 -39.42
N SER A 277 46.68 -8.77 -40.62
CA SER A 277 46.15 -9.81 -41.50
C SER A 277 46.35 -11.16 -40.81
N SER A 278 45.30 -11.96 -40.69
CA SER A 278 45.29 -13.27 -40.02
C SER A 278 46.28 -14.29 -40.60
N SER A 279 46.96 -13.97 -41.71
CA SER A 279 47.99 -14.81 -42.35
C SER A 279 49.43 -14.39 -42.04
N SER A 280 49.66 -13.39 -41.18
CA SER A 280 51.02 -13.03 -40.75
C SER A 280 51.55 -14.09 -39.78
N ALA A 281 52.56 -14.87 -40.21
CA ALA A 281 53.19 -15.95 -39.44
C ALA A 281 53.81 -15.52 -38.09
N THR A 282 54.01 -14.21 -37.91
CA THR A 282 54.45 -13.62 -36.64
C THR A 282 53.44 -12.57 -36.18
N PRO A 283 52.67 -12.81 -35.10
CA PRO A 283 51.73 -11.81 -34.58
C PRO A 283 52.48 -10.54 -34.19
N LEU A 284 51.88 -9.38 -34.50
CA LEU A 284 52.33 -8.08 -33.99
C LEU A 284 52.38 -8.15 -32.45
N VAL A 285 53.56 -7.94 -31.87
CA VAL A 285 53.86 -8.13 -30.43
C VAL A 285 52.95 -7.31 -29.51
N MET A 286 52.42 -6.18 -29.98
CA MET A 286 51.49 -5.35 -29.20
C MET A 286 50.08 -5.94 -29.01
N PHE A 287 49.66 -6.86 -29.89
CA PHE A 287 48.32 -7.45 -29.86
C PHE A 287 48.40 -8.94 -30.18
N PRO A 288 48.92 -9.78 -29.27
CA PRO A 288 48.85 -11.22 -29.45
C PRO A 288 47.37 -11.63 -29.64
N HIS A 289 47.08 -12.41 -30.68
CA HIS A 289 45.74 -12.98 -30.94
C HIS A 289 45.26 -13.94 -29.84
N ARG A 290 46.04 -14.11 -28.77
CA ARG A 290 45.71 -14.89 -27.58
C ARG A 290 45.28 -13.95 -26.48
N TYR A 291 43.97 -13.75 -26.38
CA TYR A 291 43.36 -12.97 -25.33
C TYR A 291 43.11 -13.85 -24.10
N SER A 292 43.55 -13.42 -22.93
CA SER A 292 43.05 -13.91 -21.66
C SER A 292 42.26 -12.79 -21.00
N LEU A 293 40.95 -13.03 -20.85
CA LEU A 293 40.03 -12.14 -20.17
C LEU A 293 39.90 -12.63 -18.74
N TYR A 294 40.33 -11.83 -17.76
CA TYR A 294 40.10 -12.15 -16.35
C TYR A 294 38.86 -11.42 -15.85
N PRO A 295 37.77 -12.13 -15.54
CA PRO A 295 36.62 -11.51 -14.91
C PRO A 295 37.00 -11.10 -13.48
N PHE A 296 36.76 -9.84 -13.13
CA PHE A 296 36.96 -9.37 -11.76
C PHE A 296 35.74 -8.61 -11.25
N MET A 297 35.49 -8.73 -9.95
CA MET A 297 34.53 -7.89 -9.25
C MET A 297 35.23 -6.58 -8.85
N SER A 298 34.84 -5.47 -9.47
CA SER A 298 35.31 -4.15 -9.06
C SER A 298 34.64 -3.74 -7.74
N PRO A 299 35.38 -3.18 -6.76
CA PRO A 299 34.80 -2.65 -5.53
C PRO A 299 33.93 -1.40 -5.78
N ARG A 300 34.06 -0.75 -6.94
CA ARG A 300 33.19 0.37 -7.33
C ARG A 300 31.80 -0.14 -7.70
N SER A 301 30.76 0.47 -7.11
CA SER A 301 29.37 0.24 -7.47
C SER A 301 29.17 0.37 -8.99
N LEU A 302 28.43 -0.56 -9.57
CA LEU A 302 28.03 -0.46 -10.98
C LEU A 302 27.12 0.77 -11.16
N PRO A 303 27.13 1.42 -12.34
CA PRO A 303 26.13 2.42 -12.67
C PRO A 303 24.73 1.86 -12.40
N TRP A 304 23.87 2.66 -11.78
CA TRP A 304 22.51 2.24 -11.41
C TRP A 304 21.63 1.87 -12.61
N ILE A 305 22.08 2.10 -13.83
CA ILE A 305 21.45 1.66 -15.08
C ILE A 305 21.90 0.27 -15.56
N MET A 306 23.01 -0.27 -15.05
CA MET A 306 23.48 -1.59 -15.48
C MET A 306 22.73 -2.69 -14.75
N ASN A 307 22.26 -3.69 -15.49
CA ASN A 307 21.65 -4.86 -14.89
C ASN A 307 22.71 -5.63 -14.08
N THR A 308 22.44 -5.89 -12.80
CA THR A 308 23.43 -6.52 -11.90
C THR A 308 23.58 -8.02 -12.17
N SER A 309 22.59 -8.64 -12.83
CA SER A 309 22.67 -10.02 -13.29
C SER A 309 23.54 -10.11 -14.55
N GLY A 310 24.83 -10.43 -14.38
CA GLY A 310 25.71 -10.77 -15.50
C GLY A 310 26.69 -9.67 -15.95
N ALA A 311 26.76 -8.53 -15.24
CA ALA A 311 27.78 -7.53 -15.51
C ALA A 311 29.11 -7.92 -14.84
N PHE A 312 30.07 -8.41 -15.63
CA PHE A 312 31.45 -8.60 -15.22
C PHE A 312 32.33 -7.53 -15.87
N ARG A 313 33.27 -6.97 -15.10
CA ARG A 313 34.29 -6.11 -15.70
C ARG A 313 35.39 -7.00 -16.21
N LEU A 314 35.78 -6.75 -17.45
CA LEU A 314 36.91 -7.39 -18.09
C LEU A 314 38.12 -6.49 -17.93
N ARG A 315 39.20 -7.00 -17.35
CA ARG A 315 40.52 -6.35 -17.40
C ARG A 315 41.38 -7.09 -18.40
N ARG A 316 42.07 -6.36 -19.26
CA ARG A 316 43.14 -6.89 -20.11
C ARG A 316 44.28 -7.36 -19.19
N VAL A 317 44.71 -8.62 -19.33
CA VAL A 317 45.85 -9.21 -18.58
C VAL A 317 47.10 -9.34 -19.46
N GLY A 318 47.12 -8.68 -20.62
CA GLY A 318 48.23 -8.79 -21.58
C GLY A 318 49.54 -8.13 -21.13
N GLU A 319 49.56 -7.41 -20.01
CA GLU A 319 50.63 -6.45 -19.68
C GLU A 319 51.48 -6.82 -18.45
N TRP A 320 51.32 -8.01 -17.88
CA TRP A 320 52.09 -8.40 -16.69
C TRP A 320 53.42 -9.12 -16.97
N LEU A 321 53.78 -9.42 -18.23
CA LEU A 321 54.93 -10.29 -18.56
C LEU A 321 55.93 -9.76 -19.60
N GLY A 322 55.88 -8.50 -20.02
CA GLY A 322 56.86 -7.97 -20.99
C GLY A 322 57.36 -6.57 -20.64
N GLN A 323 58.68 -6.43 -20.43
CA GLN A 323 59.35 -5.15 -20.18
C GLN A 323 59.56 -4.30 -21.45
N ASP A 324 59.27 -4.83 -22.64
CA ASP A 324 59.51 -4.18 -23.94
C ASP A 324 58.24 -3.98 -24.76
N LEU A 325 57.30 -3.16 -24.28
CA LEU A 325 56.05 -2.85 -24.98
C LEU A 325 55.96 -1.36 -25.33
N GLY A 326 56.95 -0.87 -26.07
CA GLY A 326 56.76 0.29 -26.93
C GLY A 326 56.02 -0.13 -28.20
N GLU A 327 55.11 0.70 -28.69
CA GLU A 327 54.63 0.54 -30.06
C GLU A 327 55.83 0.63 -31.01
N ASP A 328 56.01 -0.38 -31.87
CA ASP A 328 56.95 -0.30 -32.98
C ASP A 328 56.38 0.65 -34.04
N ILE A 329 56.43 1.96 -33.73
CA ILE A 329 55.90 3.05 -34.55
C ILE A 329 56.47 2.99 -35.97
N LYS A 330 57.70 2.49 -36.13
CA LYS A 330 58.34 2.33 -37.45
C LYS A 330 57.62 1.28 -38.30
N ARG A 331 57.06 0.24 -37.68
CA ARG A 331 56.40 -0.88 -38.36
C ARG A 331 54.89 -0.70 -38.47
N THR A 332 54.19 -0.35 -37.38
CA THR A 332 52.73 -0.19 -37.39
C THR A 332 52.29 1.20 -37.82
N GLY A 333 53.19 2.18 -37.81
CA GLY A 333 52.85 3.59 -37.91
C GLY A 333 52.16 4.12 -36.66
N GLY A 334 51.31 3.33 -36.00
CA GLY A 334 50.67 3.70 -34.75
C GLY A 334 49.80 4.95 -34.82
N LEU A 335 49.30 5.37 -33.65
CA LEU A 335 48.62 6.67 -33.53
C LEU A 335 49.61 7.82 -33.74
N ALA A 336 50.85 7.67 -33.27
CA ALA A 336 51.90 8.68 -33.36
C ALA A 336 52.38 8.95 -34.82
N GLY A 337 52.44 7.91 -35.66
CA GLY A 337 52.83 8.00 -37.07
C GLY A 337 51.65 8.13 -38.04
N GLN A 338 50.46 8.50 -37.55
CA GLN A 338 49.29 8.86 -38.36
C GLN A 338 48.77 7.74 -39.28
N LYS A 339 48.98 6.46 -38.93
CA LYS A 339 48.48 5.30 -39.69
C LYS A 339 47.44 4.50 -38.90
N GLY A 340 46.79 5.12 -37.91
CA GLY A 340 45.72 4.47 -37.17
C GLY A 340 44.45 4.37 -37.99
N ALA A 341 43.82 3.19 -38.03
CA ALA A 341 42.52 3.01 -38.65
C ALA A 341 41.49 2.55 -37.60
N ILE A 342 40.25 3.01 -37.77
CA ILE A 342 39.10 2.61 -36.96
C ILE A 342 38.10 1.87 -37.82
N LEU A 343 37.51 0.82 -37.26
CA LEU A 343 36.35 0.18 -37.88
C LEU A 343 35.10 0.95 -37.47
N THR A 344 34.35 1.44 -38.43
CA THR A 344 33.05 2.08 -38.18
C THR A 344 31.96 1.03 -37.92
N THR A 345 30.78 1.47 -37.48
CA THR A 345 29.62 0.58 -37.26
C THR A 345 29.13 -0.10 -38.54
N ALA A 346 29.49 0.42 -39.71
CA ALA A 346 29.25 -0.19 -41.02
C ALA A 346 30.37 -1.16 -41.44
N GLU A 347 31.27 -1.52 -40.52
CA GLU A 347 32.47 -2.32 -40.74
C GLU A 347 33.45 -1.72 -41.77
N GLN A 348 33.29 -0.42 -42.08
CA GLN A 348 34.20 0.29 -42.97
C GLN A 348 35.43 0.73 -42.19
N LEU A 349 36.60 0.41 -42.72
CA LEU A 349 37.87 0.86 -42.20
C LEU A 349 38.10 2.32 -42.60
N VAL A 350 38.17 3.23 -41.62
CA VAL A 350 38.38 4.66 -41.86
C VAL A 350 39.63 5.12 -41.11
N ASP A 351 40.41 6.02 -41.72
CA ASP A 351 41.56 6.62 -41.07
C ASP A 351 41.11 7.45 -39.84
N VAL A 352 41.77 7.22 -38.71
CA VAL A 352 41.49 7.93 -37.44
C VAL A 352 41.68 9.43 -37.63
N LYS A 353 42.71 9.84 -38.38
CA LYS A 353 43.02 11.25 -38.57
C LYS A 353 41.93 11.97 -39.35
N SER A 354 41.41 11.36 -40.44
CA SER A 354 40.34 11.97 -41.22
C SER A 354 39.06 12.13 -40.39
N VAL A 355 38.68 11.11 -39.61
CA VAL A 355 37.47 11.16 -38.77
C VAL A 355 37.59 12.22 -37.66
N LEU A 356 38.75 12.32 -37.00
CA LEU A 356 38.98 13.35 -35.99
C LEU A 356 38.97 14.76 -36.59
N LEU A 357 39.57 14.96 -37.76
CA LEU A 357 39.60 16.25 -38.44
C LEU A 357 38.21 16.67 -38.97
N GLU A 358 37.39 15.71 -39.41
CA GLU A 358 36.00 15.95 -39.81
C GLU A 358 35.09 16.27 -38.62
N ALA A 359 35.36 15.68 -37.45
CA ALA A 359 34.60 15.92 -36.22
C ALA A 359 34.94 17.24 -35.53
N LEU A 360 36.06 17.88 -35.88
CA LEU A 360 36.38 19.21 -35.37
C LEU A 360 35.37 20.23 -35.90
N PRO A 361 34.82 21.11 -35.05
CA PRO A 361 33.94 22.18 -35.51
C PRO A 361 34.68 23.01 -36.55
N LYS A 362 34.13 23.08 -37.77
CA LYS A 362 34.66 23.92 -38.86
C LYS A 362 34.92 25.30 -38.26
N ARG A 363 36.17 25.76 -38.28
CA ARG A 363 36.55 27.07 -37.72
C ARG A 363 35.51 28.09 -38.17
N ILE A 364 34.82 28.68 -37.20
CA ILE A 364 33.93 29.81 -37.43
C ILE A 364 34.81 30.86 -38.10
N ARG A 365 34.52 31.15 -39.38
CA ARG A 365 35.10 32.30 -40.08
C ARG A 365 34.56 33.56 -39.40
N ILE A 366 35.19 33.96 -38.30
CA ILE A 366 35.05 35.33 -37.81
C ILE A 366 35.88 36.18 -38.79
N GLY A 367 35.21 37.16 -39.37
CA GLY A 367 35.63 37.85 -40.58
C GLY A 367 37.02 38.47 -40.50
N GLY A 368 37.69 38.45 -41.66
CA GLY A 368 38.78 39.35 -42.03
C GLY A 368 40.10 39.11 -41.32
N GLU A 369 40.94 38.25 -41.86
CA GLU A 369 42.34 38.59 -42.19
C GLU A 369 43.04 37.47 -42.97
N LYS A 370 44.08 37.87 -43.70
CA LYS A 370 44.67 37.27 -44.90
C LYS A 370 45.23 35.86 -44.70
N GLU A 371 45.04 35.03 -45.73
CA GLU A 371 45.78 33.78 -45.94
C GLU A 371 47.30 34.04 -45.95
N VAL A 372 48.02 33.33 -45.08
CA VAL A 372 49.47 33.09 -45.24
C VAL A 372 49.61 31.59 -45.56
N PRO A 373 50.33 31.21 -46.63
CA PRO A 373 50.41 29.83 -47.06
C PRO A 373 51.16 28.98 -46.05
N SER A 374 50.50 27.89 -45.66
CA SER A 374 51.02 26.80 -44.83
C SER A 374 52.21 26.12 -45.50
N SER A 375 53.39 26.59 -45.15
CA SER A 375 54.63 25.84 -45.26
C SER A 375 55.52 26.22 -44.09
N GLN A 376 55.33 25.55 -42.95
CA GLN A 376 56.42 25.27 -42.04
C GLN A 376 56.07 24.05 -41.19
N VAL A 377 56.74 22.97 -41.58
CA VAL A 377 57.03 21.78 -40.82
C VAL A 377 57.54 22.20 -39.44
N ILE A 378 56.85 21.81 -38.38
CA ILE A 378 57.45 21.71 -37.05
C ILE A 378 57.34 20.24 -36.65
N THR A 379 58.41 19.52 -36.98
CA THR A 379 58.91 18.42 -36.18
C THR A 379 59.30 18.93 -34.80
N ALA A 380 58.69 18.36 -33.77
CA ALA A 380 59.29 18.11 -32.46
C ALA A 380 58.67 16.83 -31.92
#